data_AF-A0A1Q9NUG2-F1
#
_entry.id   AF-A0A1Q9NUG2-F1
#
_cell.length_a   1.000
_cell.length_b   1.000
_cell.length_c   1.000
_cell.angle_alpha   90.00
_cell.angle_beta   90.00
_cell.angle_gamma   90.00
#
_symmetry.space_group_name_H-M   'P 1'
#
loop_
_entity.id
_entity.type
_entity.pdbx_description
1 polymer ?
#
loop_
_entity_poly.entity_id
_entity_poly.type
_entity_poly.pdbx_seq_one_letter_code
_entity_poly.pdbx_strand_id
1 'polypeptide(L)'
;QEKEINTLIYGRCKVFAIRQGDSSTIKYYLTNLVKMTIQTFSKRWSDHWEVENLHAKVKKFFGFEDCYSGKEDFNLCYWELSYFLYYLFRLYQEQLRKKGIDYTLLKLWECYCTDYDISKAKKHFYSKSKMKSFKKRILAG
;
A
#
# COMPACT_ATOMS: atom_id res chain seq x y z
N GLN A 1 -17.13 17.13 34.73
CA GLN A 1 -17.71 17.80 33.55
C GLN A 1 -17.89 16.75 32.47
N GLU A 2 -19.10 16.21 32.34
CA GLU A 2 -19.48 15.41 31.18
C GLU A 2 -19.65 16.36 30.01
N LYS A 3 -18.80 16.25 28.98
CA LYS A 3 -19.04 16.94 27.71
C LYS A 3 -20.10 16.14 26.97
N GLU A 4 -21.33 16.64 26.92
CA GLU A 4 -22.32 16.22 25.94
C GLU A 4 -21.72 16.41 24.54
N ILE A 5 -21.41 15.29 23.89
CA ILE A 5 -21.02 15.30 22.48
C ILE A 5 -22.30 15.65 21.71
N ASN A 6 -22.36 16.86 21.18
CA ASN A 6 -23.42 17.34 20.31
C ASN A 6 -23.55 16.40 19.09
N THR A 7 -24.50 15.47 19.15
CA THR A 7 -24.78 14.44 18.13
C THR A 7 -25.50 14.98 16.90
N LEU A 8 -25.77 16.29 16.84
CA LEU A 8 -26.52 16.94 15.76
C LEU A 8 -25.72 17.15 14.46
N ILE A 9 -24.39 17.14 14.49
CA ILE A 9 -23.55 17.41 13.30
C ILE A 9 -23.17 16.12 12.55
N TYR A 10 -23.17 14.98 13.24
CA TYR A 10 -22.79 13.68 12.69
C TYR A 10 -24.01 12.78 12.78
N GLY A 11 -24.59 12.36 11.64
CA GLY A 11 -25.78 11.50 11.61
C GLY A 11 -25.64 10.21 12.43
N ARG A 12 -26.64 9.31 12.39
CA ARG A 12 -26.62 8.06 13.18
C ARG A 12 -25.28 7.30 13.04
N CYS A 13 -24.54 7.22 14.15
CA CYS A 13 -23.28 6.49 14.23
C CYS A 13 -23.48 5.20 15.04
N LYS A 14 -22.72 4.17 14.69
CA LYS A 14 -22.58 2.97 15.51
C LYS A 14 -21.23 3.02 16.23
N VAL A 15 -21.25 2.63 17.51
CA VAL A 15 -20.06 2.59 18.37
C VAL A 15 -19.69 1.13 18.61
N PHE A 16 -18.40 0.80 18.46
CA PHE A 16 -17.84 -0.48 18.91
C PHE A 16 -16.92 -0.24 20.10
N ALA A 17 -17.21 -0.90 21.22
CA ALA A 17 -16.32 -0.97 22.37
C ALA A 17 -15.46 -2.23 22.24
N ILE A 18 -14.14 -2.06 22.13
CA ILE A 18 -13.19 -3.18 21.97
C ILE A 18 -12.18 -3.18 23.11
N ARG A 19 -12.03 -4.35 23.71
CA ARG A 19 -10.93 -4.68 24.63
C ARG A 19 -9.90 -5.53 23.88
N GLN A 20 -8.63 -5.11 23.89
CA GLN A 20 -7.55 -5.82 23.19
C GLN A 20 -6.84 -6.76 24.17
N GLY A 21 -7.06 -8.07 24.02
CA GLY A 21 -6.46 -9.10 24.89
C GLY A 21 -6.70 -8.80 26.37
N ASP A 22 -5.63 -8.82 27.16
CA ASP A 22 -5.68 -8.59 28.61
C ASP A 22 -5.69 -7.11 29.00
N SER A 23 -5.66 -6.18 28.03
CA SER A 23 -5.65 -4.74 28.31
C SER A 23 -6.80 -4.33 29.21
N SER A 24 -6.52 -3.55 30.25
CA SER A 24 -7.53 -2.96 31.14
C SER A 24 -8.33 -1.83 30.47
N THR A 25 -7.88 -1.35 29.31
CA THR A 25 -8.46 -0.19 28.63
C THR A 25 -9.42 -0.64 27.52
N ILE A 26 -10.65 -0.16 27.59
CA ILE A 26 -11.65 -0.29 26.52
C ILE A 26 -11.45 0.87 25.54
N LYS A 27 -11.25 0.55 24.25
CA LYS A 27 -11.18 1.53 23.17
C LYS A 27 -12.52 1.62 22.46
N TYR A 28 -12.98 2.83 22.16
CA TYR A 28 -14.23 3.08 21.46
C TYR A 28 -13.96 3.52 20.02
N TYR A 29 -14.65 2.89 19.07
CA TYR A 29 -14.51 3.17 17.64
C TYR A 29 -15.86 3.55 17.05
N LEU A 30 -15.87 4.61 16.25
CA LEU A 30 -17.07 5.18 15.63
C LEU A 30 -17.13 4.81 14.15
N THR A 31 -18.34 4.53 13.67
CA THR A 31 -18.61 4.36 12.24
C THR A 31 -19.95 4.95 11.84
N ASN A 32 -20.02 5.52 10.64
CA ASN A 32 -21.27 5.96 10.04
C ASN A 32 -22.05 4.79 9.39
N LEU A 33 -21.45 3.59 9.34
CA LEU A 33 -22.07 2.39 8.78
C LEU A 33 -22.89 1.66 9.85
N VAL A 34 -24.13 2.11 10.06
CA VAL A 34 -25.03 1.58 11.12
C VAL A 34 -25.27 0.07 11.01
N LYS A 35 -25.28 -0.48 9.79
CA LYS A 35 -25.46 -1.92 9.53
C LYS A 35 -24.19 -2.75 9.71
N MET A 36 -23.03 -2.15 9.99
CA MET A 36 -21.77 -2.89 10.13
C MET A 36 -21.82 -3.78 11.38
N THR A 37 -21.42 -5.04 11.25
CA THR A 37 -21.29 -5.98 12.36
C THR A 37 -19.92 -5.86 13.02
N ILE A 38 -19.78 -6.39 14.24
CA ILE A 38 -18.47 -6.41 14.92
C ILE A 38 -17.45 -7.26 14.14
N GLN A 39 -17.86 -8.36 13.49
CA GLN A 39 -16.97 -9.19 12.69
C GLN A 39 -16.41 -8.41 11.49
N THR A 40 -17.27 -7.67 10.78
CA THR A 40 -16.84 -6.83 9.66
C THR A 40 -15.94 -5.69 10.12
N PHE A 41 -16.24 -5.09 11.27
CA PHE A 41 -15.37 -4.07 11.86
C PHE A 41 -14.00 -4.64 12.23
N SER A 42 -13.94 -5.76 12.93
CA SER A 42 -12.69 -6.43 13.30
C SER A 42 -11.86 -6.79 12.07
N LYS A 43 -12.49 -7.25 10.99
CA LYS A 43 -11.79 -7.50 9.71
C LYS A 43 -11.19 -6.21 9.15
N ARG A 44 -11.98 -5.13 9.01
CA ARG A 44 -11.47 -3.84 8.52
C ARG A 44 -10.35 -3.27 9.39
N TRP A 45 -10.47 -3.45 10.70
CA TRP A 45 -9.43 -3.04 11.64
C TRP A 45 -8.13 -3.82 11.41
N SER A 46 -8.22 -5.14 11.20
CA SER A 46 -7.08 -5.97 10.83
C SER A 46 -6.48 -5.52 9.50
N ASP A 47 -7.31 -5.37 8.46
CA ASP A 47 -6.89 -4.93 7.12
C ASP A 47 -6.18 -3.55 7.19
N HIS A 48 -6.67 -2.61 8.01
CA HIS A 48 -6.05 -1.32 8.23
C HIS A 48 -4.63 -1.44 8.81
N TRP A 49 -4.44 -2.26 9.85
CA TRP A 49 -3.12 -2.49 10.42
C TRP A 49 -2.18 -3.25 9.48
N GLU A 50 -2.72 -4.12 8.62
CA GLU A 50 -1.93 -4.73 7.55
C GLU A 50 -1.38 -3.69 6.58
N VAL A 51 -2.20 -2.69 6.21
CA VAL A 51 -1.78 -1.56 5.36
C VAL A 51 -0.75 -0.67 6.06
N GLU A 52 -0.94 -0.35 7.34
CA GLU A 52 0.05 0.43 8.10
C GLU A 52 1.40 -0.31 8.22
N ASN A 53 1.35 -1.61 8.49
CA ASN A 53 2.55 -2.44 8.52
C ASN A 53 3.22 -2.54 7.14
N LEU A 54 2.42 -2.56 6.07
CA LEU A 54 2.91 -2.48 4.69
C LEU A 54 3.64 -1.15 4.46
N HIS A 55 3.03 -0.02 4.84
CA HIS A 55 3.65 1.31 4.71
C HIS A 55 5.00 1.37 5.44
N ALA A 56 5.06 0.87 6.68
CA ALA A 56 6.29 0.84 7.46
C ALA A 56 7.39 0.00 6.76
N LYS A 57 7.03 -1.15 6.19
CA LYS A 57 7.96 -2.01 5.45
C LYS A 57 8.48 -1.36 4.18
N VAL A 58 7.58 -0.75 3.38
CA VAL A 58 7.95 -0.07 2.13
C VAL A 58 8.88 1.10 2.42
N LYS A 59 8.53 1.96 3.38
CA LYS A 59 9.36 3.09 3.81
C LYS A 59 10.77 2.65 4.19
N LYS A 60 10.88 1.58 4.99
CA LYS A 60 12.17 1.02 5.39
C LYS A 60 12.94 0.42 4.23
N PHE A 61 12.29 -0.35 3.35
CA PHE A 61 12.95 -1.04 2.26
C PHE A 61 13.50 -0.07 1.20
N PHE A 62 12.74 0.98 0.88
CA PHE A 62 13.14 1.97 -0.10
C PHE A 62 13.86 3.18 0.51
N GLY A 63 13.99 3.29 1.84
CA GLY A 63 14.69 4.40 2.48
C GLY A 63 13.98 5.74 2.34
N PHE A 64 12.65 5.76 2.45
CA PHE A 64 11.86 6.99 2.27
C PHE A 64 12.20 8.08 3.29
N GLU A 65 12.66 7.69 4.48
CA GLU A 65 13.06 8.63 5.54
C GLU A 65 14.35 9.40 5.18
N ASP A 66 15.20 8.79 4.35
CA ASP A 66 16.47 9.37 3.90
C ASP A 66 16.37 9.99 2.51
N CYS A 67 15.23 9.83 1.83
CA CYS A 67 15.04 10.25 0.44
C CYS A 67 14.24 11.56 0.37
N TYR A 68 14.95 12.68 0.35
CA TYR A 68 14.36 14.01 0.16
C TYR A 68 15.00 14.74 -1.02
N SER A 69 14.22 14.96 -2.08
CA SER A 69 14.69 15.63 -3.30
C SER A 69 14.66 17.18 -3.22
N GLY A 70 14.18 17.75 -2.11
CA GLY A 70 13.93 19.20 -2.00
C GLY A 70 12.65 19.67 -2.70
N LYS A 71 11.95 18.81 -3.44
CA LYS A 71 10.71 19.16 -4.17
C LYS A 71 9.61 18.13 -3.90
N GLU A 72 8.42 18.61 -3.60
CA GLU A 72 7.27 17.78 -3.24
C GLU A 72 6.87 16.82 -4.37
N ASP A 73 6.76 17.31 -5.61
CA ASP A 73 6.36 16.51 -6.77
C ASP A 73 7.28 15.31 -7.01
N PHE A 74 8.59 15.50 -6.87
CA PHE A 74 9.57 14.42 -7.06
C PHE A 74 9.53 13.40 -5.92
N ASN A 75 9.29 13.84 -4.68
CA ASN A 75 9.07 12.93 -3.56
C ASN A 75 7.80 12.10 -3.76
N LEU A 76 6.71 12.74 -4.22
CA LEU A 76 5.46 12.05 -4.52
C LEU A 76 5.64 11.00 -5.63
N CYS A 77 6.25 11.37 -6.76
CA CYS A 77 6.55 10.42 -7.83
C CYS A 77 7.40 9.24 -7.34
N TYR A 78 8.41 9.52 -6.52
CA TYR A 78 9.26 8.47 -5.95
C TYR A 78 8.47 7.52 -5.04
N TRP A 79 7.59 8.04 -4.20
CA TRP A 79 6.72 7.23 -3.35
C TRP A 79 5.78 6.36 -4.18
N GLU A 80 5.09 6.93 -5.15
CA GLU A 80 4.16 6.21 -6.04
C GLU A 80 4.86 5.07 -6.78
N LEU A 81 6.03 5.33 -7.37
CA LEU A 81 6.82 4.32 -8.08
C LEU A 81 7.26 3.19 -7.16
N SER A 82 7.69 3.52 -5.94
CA SER A 82 8.16 2.54 -4.97
C SER A 82 7.03 1.64 -4.47
N TYR A 83 5.83 2.19 -4.22
CA TYR A 83 4.64 1.39 -3.90
C TYR A 83 4.23 0.48 -5.06
N PHE A 84 4.27 1.01 -6.30
CA PHE A 84 3.97 0.22 -7.49
C PHE A 84 4.95 -0.95 -7.67
N LEU A 85 6.26 -0.69 -7.54
CA LEU A 85 7.29 -1.72 -7.61
C LEU A 85 7.11 -2.79 -6.53
N TYR A 86 6.86 -2.37 -5.29
CA TYR A 86 6.56 -3.30 -4.20
C TYR A 86 5.37 -4.21 -4.53
N TYR A 87 4.29 -3.64 -5.05
CA TYR A 87 3.10 -4.38 -5.46
C TYR A 87 3.42 -5.44 -6.53
N LEU A 88 4.22 -5.07 -7.55
CA LEU A 88 4.65 -6.01 -8.59
C LEU A 88 5.46 -7.18 -8.02
N PHE A 89 6.43 -6.90 -7.13
CA PHE A 89 7.21 -7.95 -6.49
C PHE A 89 6.36 -8.87 -5.62
N ARG A 90 5.36 -8.32 -4.92
CA ARG A 90 4.41 -9.12 -4.14
C ARG A 90 3.58 -10.05 -5.00
N LEU A 91 3.01 -9.55 -6.10
CA LEU A 91 2.28 -10.39 -7.04
C LEU A 91 3.14 -11.53 -7.57
N TYR A 92 4.40 -11.23 -7.92
CA TYR A 92 5.33 -12.25 -8.38
C TYR A 92 5.71 -13.25 -7.28
N GLN A 93 5.92 -12.78 -6.05
CA GLN A 93 6.16 -13.62 -4.87
C GLN A 93 5.00 -14.61 -4.64
N GLU A 94 3.75 -14.16 -4.78
CA GLU A 94 2.57 -15.02 -4.66
C GLU A 94 2.51 -16.08 -5.76
N GLN A 95 2.88 -15.72 -7.00
CA GLN A 95 2.96 -16.69 -8.10
C GLN A 95 4.04 -17.75 -7.85
N LEU A 96 5.19 -17.35 -7.29
CA LEU A 96 6.27 -18.27 -6.92
C LEU A 96 5.87 -19.19 -5.76
N ARG A 97 5.18 -18.66 -4.75
CA ARG A 97 4.65 -19.46 -3.64
C ARG A 97 3.69 -20.54 -4.09
N LYS A 98 2.83 -20.26 -5.07
CA LYS A 98 1.97 -21.28 -5.71
C LYS A 98 2.76 -22.40 -6.39
N LYS A 99 4.03 -22.16 -6.74
CA LYS A 99 4.96 -23.15 -7.30
C LYS A 99 5.88 -23.77 -6.24
N GLY A 100 5.65 -23.51 -4.96
CA GLY A 100 6.46 -24.02 -3.85
C GLY A 100 7.78 -23.27 -3.61
N ILE A 101 7.98 -22.12 -4.27
CA ILE A 101 9.20 -21.31 -4.12
C ILE A 101 8.89 -20.14 -3.18
N ASP A 102 9.57 -20.09 -2.03
CA ASP A 102 9.43 -18.97 -1.07
C ASP A 102 10.67 -18.08 -1.09
N TYR A 103 10.60 -17.01 -1.89
CA TYR A 103 11.63 -15.98 -1.93
C TYR A 103 11.20 -14.78 -1.10
N THR A 104 12.15 -14.16 -0.40
CA THR A 104 11.94 -12.86 0.24
C THR A 104 11.88 -11.74 -0.81
N LEU A 105 11.28 -10.60 -0.47
CA LEU A 105 11.29 -9.42 -1.35
C LEU A 105 12.70 -8.97 -1.72
N LEU A 106 13.63 -9.02 -0.75
CA LEU A 106 15.03 -8.71 -0.99
C LEU A 106 15.64 -9.67 -2.01
N LYS A 107 15.34 -10.97 -1.90
CA LYS A 107 15.85 -11.96 -2.86
C LYS A 107 15.30 -11.74 -4.27
N LEU A 108 14.04 -11.35 -4.38
CA LEU A 108 13.43 -11.01 -5.68
C LEU A 108 14.06 -9.76 -6.29
N TRP A 109 14.35 -8.75 -5.46
CA TRP A 109 15.07 -7.55 -5.88
C TRP A 109 16.48 -7.89 -6.36
N GLU A 110 17.24 -8.68 -5.59
CA GLU A 110 18.57 -9.16 -5.98
C GLU A 110 18.52 -9.89 -7.33
N CYS A 111 17.63 -10.87 -7.48
CA CYS A 111 17.46 -11.60 -8.74
C CYS A 111 17.11 -10.66 -9.89
N TYR A 112 16.22 -9.69 -9.66
CA TYR A 112 15.93 -8.68 -10.67
C TYR A 112 17.19 -7.90 -11.06
N CYS A 113 17.99 -7.45 -10.10
CA CYS A 113 19.23 -6.69 -10.35
C CYS A 113 20.32 -7.54 -11.03
N THR A 114 20.49 -8.80 -10.65
CA THR A 114 21.52 -9.69 -11.21
C THR A 114 21.14 -10.22 -12.59
N ASP A 115 19.87 -10.52 -12.82
CA ASP A 115 19.35 -10.98 -14.12
C ASP A 115 18.89 -9.82 -15.01
N TYR A 116 19.15 -8.57 -14.61
CA TYR A 116 18.75 -7.37 -15.35
C TYR A 116 19.56 -7.23 -16.65
N ASP A 117 19.07 -7.85 -17.71
CA ASP A 117 19.57 -7.60 -19.06
C ASP A 117 18.97 -6.29 -19.61
N ILE A 118 19.77 -5.22 -19.54
CA ILE A 118 19.48 -3.89 -20.11
C ILE A 118 19.04 -4.00 -21.58
N SER A 119 19.60 -4.93 -22.36
CA SER A 119 19.29 -5.10 -23.78
C SER A 119 17.90 -5.70 -23.99
N LYS A 120 17.49 -6.67 -23.16
CA LYS A 120 16.12 -7.18 -23.12
C LYS A 120 15.13 -6.12 -22.68
N ALA A 121 15.42 -5.40 -21.60
CA ALA A 121 14.56 -4.33 -21.10
C ALA A 121 14.35 -3.26 -22.18
N LYS A 122 15.42 -2.84 -22.86
CA LYS A 122 15.35 -1.89 -23.98
C LYS A 122 14.43 -2.37 -25.10
N LYS A 123 14.42 -3.66 -25.46
CA LYS A 123 13.50 -4.18 -26.50
C LYS A 123 12.01 -4.04 -26.12
N HIS A 124 11.67 -4.20 -24.84
CA HIS A 124 10.28 -4.11 -24.37
C HIS A 124 9.79 -2.67 -24.24
N PHE A 125 10.65 -1.73 -23.83
CA PHE A 125 10.29 -0.32 -23.64
C PHE A 125 10.56 0.58 -24.86
N TYR A 126 11.58 0.25 -25.68
CA TYR A 126 12.00 1.03 -26.86
C TYR A 126 11.67 0.34 -28.18
N SER A 127 10.65 -0.54 -28.23
CA SER A 127 10.13 -0.94 -29.53
C SER A 127 9.55 0.31 -30.21
N LYS A 128 10.08 0.67 -31.39
CA LYS A 128 9.65 1.86 -32.16
C LYS A 128 8.12 1.89 -32.36
N SER A 129 7.47 0.72 -32.40
CA SER A 129 6.01 0.60 -32.51
C SER A 129 5.27 0.98 -31.22
N LYS A 130 5.76 0.56 -30.03
CA LYS A 130 5.12 0.87 -28.74
C LYS A 130 5.36 2.32 -28.30
N MET A 131 6.53 2.90 -28.59
CA MET A 131 6.82 4.31 -28.33
C MET A 131 5.95 5.27 -29.15
N LYS A 132 5.65 4.95 -30.43
CA LYS A 132 4.71 5.74 -31.25
C LYS A 132 3.30 5.72 -30.65
N SER A 133 2.81 4.56 -30.20
CA SER A 133 1.53 4.43 -29.52
C SER A 133 1.48 5.20 -28.19
N PHE A 134 2.55 5.18 -27.42
CA PHE A 134 2.62 5.86 -26.11
C PHE A 134 2.65 7.39 -26.26
N LYS A 135 3.51 7.92 -27.13
CA LYS A 135 3.53 9.37 -27.45
C LYS A 135 2.20 9.86 -27.98
N LYS A 136 1.52 9.08 -28.83
CA LYS A 136 0.21 9.44 -29.39
C LYS A 136 -0.90 9.48 -28.33
N ARG A 137 -0.78 8.73 -27.22
CA ARG A 137 -1.76 8.75 -26.12
C ARG A 137 -1.50 9.87 -25.11
N ILE A 138 -0.23 10.23 -24.87
CA ILE A 138 0.12 11.33 -23.95
C ILE A 138 -0.13 12.71 -24.60
N LEU A 139 0.12 12.85 -25.91
CA LEU A 139 -0.09 14.12 -26.62
C LEU A 139 -1.54 14.32 -27.13
N ALA A 140 -2.42 13.35 -26.87
CA ALA A 140 -3.85 13.42 -27.24
C ALA A 140 -4.77 13.48 -26.01
N GLY A 141 -4.20 13.62 -24.82
CA GLY A 141 -4.91 13.97 -23.57
C GLY A 141 -4.71 15.44 -23.26
#